data_AF-A0A0T9RSI7-F1
#
_entry.id   AF-A0A0T9RSI7-F1
#
_cell.length_a   1.000
_cell.length_b   1.000
_cell.length_c   1.000
_cell.angle_alpha   90.00
_cell.angle_beta   90.00
_cell.angle_gamma   90.00
#
_symmetry.space_group_name_H-M   'P 1'
#
loop_
_entity.id
_entity.type
_entity.pdbx_description
1 polymer ?
#
loop_
_entity_poly.entity_id
_entity_poly.type
_entity_poly.pdbx_seq_one_letter_code
_entity_poly.pdbx_strand_id
1 'polypeptide(L)'
;MTPEVFYIVDKLKKTFSSSALYFIQKSLTHSANKPTKNMLYRDRCIFLGQTSNRCTIYSFRPNACRRFFSDDYRRCEATSGCPDQNSDLLYCSGALVGAFGAAGIEEQLDLESHEMNMALSMVLQDESLFRRWLNREKNIFPVVLWENAGKNFDEVRKIIHMNFR
;
A
#
# COMPACT_ATOMS: atom_id res chain seq x y z
N MET A 1 -0.29 3.70 -1.77
CA MET A 1 -0.24 5.16 -1.53
C MET A 1 -0.39 5.47 -0.05
N THR A 2 0.10 6.62 0.42
CA THR A 2 0.08 7.04 1.84
C THR A 2 -1.26 6.83 2.57
N PRO A 3 -2.44 7.24 2.04
CA PRO A 3 -3.72 7.01 2.71
C PRO A 3 -4.05 5.53 2.99
N GLU A 4 -3.64 4.62 2.11
CA GLU A 4 -3.93 3.20 2.26
C GLU A 4 -3.22 2.60 3.47
N VAL A 5 -2.04 3.10 3.81
CA VAL A 5 -1.28 2.64 4.98
C VAL A 5 -2.11 2.88 6.24
N PHE A 6 -2.66 4.09 6.39
CA PHE A 6 -3.51 4.43 7.53
C PHE A 6 -4.80 3.63 7.55
N TYR A 7 -5.46 3.48 6.39
CA TYR A 7 -6.67 2.66 6.27
C TYR A 7 -6.41 1.20 6.69
N ILE A 8 -5.32 0.59 6.22
CA ILE A 8 -4.98 -0.78 6.55
C ILE A 8 -4.68 -0.89 8.05
N VAL A 9 -3.92 0.03 8.65
CA VAL A 9 -3.64 -0.02 10.10
C VAL A 9 -4.93 0.10 10.93
N ASP A 10 -5.86 0.98 10.56
CA ASP A 10 -7.18 1.07 11.20
C ASP A 10 -7.92 -0.27 11.12
N LYS A 11 -7.95 -0.89 9.94
CA LYS A 11 -8.60 -2.20 9.74
C LYS A 11 -7.91 -3.32 10.50
N LEU A 12 -6.57 -3.33 10.56
CA LEU A 12 -5.82 -4.30 11.36
C LEU A 12 -6.25 -4.20 12.83
N LYS A 13 -6.23 -2.99 13.40
CA LYS A 13 -6.61 -2.73 14.80
C LYS A 13 -8.03 -3.16 15.14
N LYS A 14 -8.96 -3.03 14.18
CA LYS A 14 -10.37 -3.42 14.34
C LYS A 14 -10.64 -4.91 14.10
N THR A 15 -9.79 -5.59 13.33
CA THR A 15 -10.03 -6.98 12.89
C THR A 15 -9.31 -8.00 13.76
N PHE A 16 -8.10 -7.67 14.23
CA PHE A 16 -7.23 -8.63 14.91
C PHE A 16 -7.17 -8.36 16.42
N SER A 17 -7.02 -9.43 17.21
CA SER A 17 -6.78 -9.32 18.66
C SER A 17 -5.43 -8.66 18.94
N SER A 18 -5.25 -8.11 20.14
CA SER A 18 -3.97 -7.50 20.54
C SER A 18 -2.79 -8.45 20.40
N SER A 19 -2.96 -9.74 20.70
CA SER A 19 -1.92 -10.76 20.50
C SER A 19 -1.60 -10.97 19.01
N ALA A 20 -2.62 -11.04 18.15
CA ALA A 20 -2.40 -11.16 16.71
C ALA A 20 -1.72 -9.91 16.13
N LEU A 21 -2.14 -8.72 16.57
CA LEU A 21 -1.50 -7.45 16.20
C LEU A 21 -0.03 -7.39 16.62
N TYR A 22 0.31 -7.87 17.82
CA TYR A 22 1.68 -7.98 18.28
C TYR A 22 2.53 -8.82 17.32
N PHE A 23 2.05 -9.99 16.90
CA PHE A 23 2.77 -10.84 15.94
C PHE A 23 2.86 -10.20 14.55
N ILE A 24 1.78 -9.56 14.07
CA ILE A 24 1.78 -8.81 12.81
C ILE A 24 2.85 -7.71 12.85
N GLN A 25 2.86 -6.91 13.90
CA GLN A 25 3.84 -5.84 14.10
C GLN A 25 5.27 -6.40 14.13
N LYS A 26 5.50 -7.48 14.88
CA LYS A 26 6.81 -8.16 14.93
C LYS A 26 7.27 -8.63 13.54
N SER A 27 6.38 -9.22 12.75
CA SER A 27 6.67 -9.66 11.37
C SER A 27 6.96 -8.48 10.44
N LEU A 28 6.21 -7.39 10.56
CA LEU A 28 6.44 -6.16 9.79
C LEU A 28 7.79 -5.53 10.11
N THR A 29 8.13 -5.38 11.40
CA THR A 29 9.44 -4.87 11.84
C THR A 29 10.58 -5.76 11.36
N HIS A 30 10.41 -7.09 11.40
CA HIS A 30 11.41 -8.00 10.87
C HIS A 30 11.61 -7.84 9.36
N SER A 31 10.53 -7.67 8.57
CA SER A 31 10.64 -7.42 7.13
C SER A 31 11.33 -6.07 6.85
N ALA A 32 10.91 -5.01 7.55
CA ALA A 32 11.41 -3.65 7.33
C ALA A 32 12.92 -3.50 7.62
N ASN A 33 13.46 -4.31 8.54
CA ASN A 33 14.88 -4.27 8.91
C ASN A 33 15.79 -5.11 8.01
N LYS A 34 15.25 -5.79 6.99
CA LYS A 34 16.09 -6.56 6.06
C LYS A 34 16.88 -5.59 5.19
N PRO A 35 18.20 -5.81 5.02
CA PRO A 35 19.00 -4.98 4.12
C PRO A 35 18.48 -5.16 2.70
N THR A 36 17.74 -4.17 2.20
CA THR A 36 17.32 -4.07 0.80
C THR A 36 18.55 -3.75 -0.04
N LYS A 37 19.45 -4.74 -0.23
CA LYS A 37 20.69 -4.58 -1.00
C LYS A 37 20.45 -4.15 -2.44
N ASN A 38 19.25 -4.39 -2.95
CA ASN A 38 18.74 -3.75 -4.14
C ASN A 38 17.27 -3.46 -3.91
N MET A 39 16.89 -2.20 -4.09
CA MET A 39 15.52 -1.67 -4.17
C MET A 39 14.74 -2.24 -5.38
N LEU A 40 14.94 -3.52 -5.69
CA LEU A 40 14.30 -4.31 -6.75
C LEU A 40 13.62 -5.55 -6.17
N TYR A 41 13.85 -5.85 -4.89
CA TYR A 41 13.33 -7.04 -4.23
C TYR A 41 11.98 -6.74 -3.58
N ARG A 42 10.92 -7.38 -4.08
CA ARG A 42 9.64 -7.45 -3.36
C ARG A 42 9.79 -8.44 -2.22
N ASP A 43 9.88 -7.90 -1.01
CA ASP A 43 9.88 -8.72 0.20
C ASP A 43 8.59 -9.55 0.28
N ARG A 44 8.69 -10.75 0.86
CA ARG A 44 7.52 -11.62 1.02
C ARG A 44 6.44 -10.89 1.84
N CYS A 45 5.23 -10.80 1.29
CA CYS A 45 4.09 -10.20 1.98
C CYS A 45 3.75 -11.00 3.25
N ILE A 46 3.72 -10.33 4.41
CA ILE A 46 3.47 -10.96 5.71
C ILE A 46 2.01 -11.41 5.90
N PHE A 47 1.10 -10.91 5.06
CA PHE A 47 -0.33 -11.27 5.09
C PHE A 47 -0.67 -12.48 4.24
N LEU A 48 0.34 -13.17 3.71
CA LEU A 48 0.18 -14.44 3.02
C LEU A 48 0.08 -15.58 4.05
N GLY A 49 -1.16 -15.98 4.35
CA GLY A 49 -1.45 -17.03 5.32
C GLY A 49 -1.02 -18.41 4.81
N GLN A 50 0.01 -18.99 5.42
CA GLN A 50 0.52 -20.31 5.05
C GLN A 50 -0.49 -21.43 5.33
N THR A 51 -1.21 -21.36 6.44
CA THR A 51 -2.21 -22.37 6.83
C THR A 51 -3.53 -22.22 6.09
N SER A 52 -3.95 -20.97 5.83
CA SER A 52 -5.19 -20.68 5.09
C SER A 52 -5.03 -20.76 3.59
N ASN A 53 -3.79 -20.81 3.07
CA ASN A 53 -3.43 -20.69 1.66
C ASN A 53 -4.04 -19.45 0.99
N ARG A 54 -4.31 -18.38 1.77
CA ARG A 54 -5.05 -17.19 1.36
C ARG A 54 -4.47 -15.92 1.98
N CYS A 55 -4.73 -14.77 1.35
CA CYS A 55 -4.42 -13.47 1.94
C CYS A 55 -5.28 -13.22 3.20
N THR A 56 -4.64 -12.92 4.33
CA THR A 56 -5.33 -12.72 5.62
C THR A 56 -6.03 -11.36 5.73
N ILE A 57 -5.71 -10.41 4.84
CA ILE A 57 -6.33 -9.08 4.78
C ILE A 57 -7.14 -8.88 3.49
N TYR A 58 -7.61 -9.96 2.86
CA TYR A 58 -8.19 -9.93 1.50
C TYR A 58 -9.25 -8.84 1.29
N SER A 59 -10.14 -8.59 2.26
CA SER A 59 -11.23 -7.61 2.18
C SER A 59 -10.76 -6.15 2.21
N PHE A 60 -9.61 -5.88 2.84
CA PHE A 60 -9.03 -4.54 2.95
C PHE A 60 -7.59 -4.48 2.42
N ARG A 61 -7.26 -5.34 1.46
CA ARG A 61 -5.96 -5.36 0.80
C ARG A 61 -5.68 -4.03 0.05
N PRO A 62 -4.39 -3.66 -0.10
CA PRO A 62 -4.00 -2.47 -0.87
C PRO A 62 -4.58 -2.50 -2.28
N ASN A 63 -4.85 -1.32 -2.87
CA ASN A 63 -5.39 -1.19 -4.22
C ASN A 63 -4.49 -1.87 -5.26
N ALA A 64 -3.17 -1.76 -5.11
CA ALA A 64 -2.20 -2.46 -5.95
C ALA A 64 -2.43 -3.99 -6.00
N CYS A 65 -3.00 -4.58 -4.93
CA CYS A 65 -3.35 -5.99 -4.83
C CYS A 65 -4.80 -6.32 -5.23
N ARG A 66 -5.67 -5.33 -5.47
CA ARG A 66 -7.08 -5.56 -5.84
C ARG A 66 -7.25 -6.05 -7.28
N ARG A 67 -6.34 -5.66 -8.17
CA ARG A 67 -6.29 -6.08 -9.58
C ARG A 67 -5.86 -7.54 -9.81
N PHE A 68 -5.34 -8.21 -8.78
CA PHE A 68 -4.83 -9.58 -8.89
C PHE A 68 -5.94 -10.62 -8.70
N PHE A 69 -5.95 -11.65 -9.55
CA PHE A 69 -6.95 -12.73 -9.55
C PHE A 69 -6.76 -13.76 -8.44
N SER A 70 -5.55 -13.89 -7.90
CA SER A 70 -5.23 -15.01 -7.03
C SER A 70 -5.72 -14.79 -5.59
N ASP A 71 -6.65 -15.64 -5.16
CA ASP A 71 -6.89 -15.93 -3.73
C ASP A 71 -5.95 -17.02 -3.20
N ASP A 72 -5.22 -17.70 -4.09
CA ASP A 72 -4.26 -18.77 -3.79
C ASP A 72 -2.87 -18.21 -3.42
N TYR A 73 -2.43 -18.57 -2.21
CA TYR A 73 -1.09 -18.29 -1.69
C TYR A 73 0.03 -18.75 -2.63
N ARG A 74 -0.04 -19.95 -3.21
CA ARG A 74 1.04 -20.52 -4.03
C ARG A 74 1.28 -19.70 -5.30
N ARG A 75 0.20 -19.25 -5.92
CA ARG A 75 0.27 -18.38 -7.12
C ARG A 75 0.80 -16.99 -6.76
N CYS A 76 0.41 -16.43 -5.61
CA CYS A 76 0.95 -15.18 -5.10
C CYS A 76 2.44 -15.29 -4.76
N GLU A 77 2.88 -16.38 -4.12
CA GLU A 77 4.28 -16.61 -3.76
C GLU A 77 5.16 -16.82 -5.00
N ALA A 78 4.72 -17.65 -5.95
CA ALA A 78 5.46 -17.96 -7.18
C ALA A 78 5.75 -16.73 -8.05
N THR A 79 4.97 -15.66 -7.89
CA THR A 79 5.06 -14.42 -8.66
C THR A 79 5.54 -13.22 -7.83
N SER A 80 6.06 -13.47 -6.62
CA SER A 80 6.51 -12.42 -5.69
C SER A 80 5.43 -11.35 -5.45
N GLY A 81 4.18 -11.78 -5.29
CA GLY A 81 3.03 -10.91 -5.08
C GLY A 81 2.55 -10.18 -6.33
N CYS A 82 2.83 -10.71 -7.52
CA CYS A 82 2.35 -10.18 -8.81
C CYS A 82 1.70 -11.27 -9.68
N PRO A 83 0.67 -11.98 -9.19
CA PRO A 83 -0.01 -13.00 -9.99
C PRO A 83 -0.81 -12.35 -11.13
N ASP A 84 -1.46 -13.18 -11.95
CA ASP A 84 -2.27 -12.72 -13.08
C ASP A 84 -3.27 -11.62 -12.69
N GLN A 85 -3.43 -10.66 -13.59
CA GLN A 85 -4.21 -9.45 -13.37
C GLN A 85 -5.49 -9.46 -14.20
N ASN A 86 -6.58 -8.96 -13.60
CA ASN A 86 -7.80 -8.64 -14.34
C ASN A 86 -7.66 -7.25 -14.97
N SER A 87 -7.79 -7.15 -16.29
CA SER A 87 -7.68 -5.87 -17.02
C SER A 87 -8.74 -4.86 -16.62
N ASP A 88 -9.98 -5.29 -16.38
CA ASP A 88 -11.09 -4.41 -16.00
C ASP A 88 -10.88 -3.87 -14.58
N LEU A 89 -10.48 -4.75 -13.64
CA LEU A 89 -10.13 -4.32 -12.28
C LEU A 89 -8.88 -3.44 -12.27
N LEU A 90 -7.90 -3.71 -13.13
CA LEU A 90 -6.73 -2.85 -13.29
C LEU A 90 -7.18 -1.44 -13.70
N TYR A 91 -8.02 -1.32 -14.72
CA TYR A 91 -8.56 -0.03 -15.17
C TYR A 91 -9.35 0.68 -14.06
N CYS A 92 -10.32 -0.01 -13.44
CA CYS A 92 -11.14 0.57 -12.36
C CYS A 92 -10.29 0.98 -11.15
N SER A 93 -9.33 0.15 -10.75
CA SER A 93 -8.41 0.45 -9.64
C SER A 93 -7.48 1.62 -9.95
N GLY A 94 -7.08 1.78 -11.23
CA GLY A 94 -6.30 2.91 -11.70
C GLY A 94 -7.09 4.22 -11.66
N ALA A 95 -8.35 4.20 -12.14
CA ALA A 95 -9.24 5.35 -12.07
C ALA A 95 -9.49 5.81 -10.62
N LEU A 96 -9.70 4.87 -9.70
CA LEU A 96 -9.87 5.15 -8.28
C LEU A 96 -8.63 5.82 -7.68
N VAL A 97 -7.43 5.29 -7.95
CA VAL A 97 -6.16 5.90 -7.50
C VAL A 97 -5.97 7.27 -8.12
N GLY A 98 -6.34 7.46 -9.39
CA GLY A 98 -6.30 8.77 -10.05
C GLY A 98 -7.17 9.80 -9.32
N ALA A 99 -8.40 9.44 -8.96
CA ALA A 99 -9.31 10.32 -8.23
C ALA A 99 -8.79 10.66 -6.82
N PHE A 100 -8.31 9.68 -6.06
CA PHE A 100 -7.68 9.94 -4.76
C PHE A 100 -6.40 10.77 -4.87
N GLY A 101 -5.61 10.52 -5.92
CA GLY A 101 -4.41 11.28 -6.22
C GLY A 101 -4.73 12.75 -6.48
N ALA A 102 -5.76 13.03 -7.27
CA ALA A 102 -6.22 14.38 -7.55
C ALA A 102 -6.66 15.13 -6.29
N ALA A 103 -7.55 14.52 -5.50
CA ALA A 103 -8.03 15.10 -4.26
C ALA A 103 -6.89 15.37 -3.26
N GLY A 104 -5.94 14.43 -3.14
CA GLY A 104 -4.79 14.64 -2.26
C GLY A 104 -3.83 15.72 -2.75
N ILE A 105 -3.67 15.90 -4.07
CA ILE A 105 -2.89 17.00 -4.64
C ILE A 105 -3.54 18.36 -4.34
N GLU A 106 -4.86 18.48 -4.48
CA GLU A 106 -5.61 19.70 -4.15
C GLU A 106 -5.43 20.08 -2.67
N GLU A 107 -5.43 19.08 -1.80
CA GLU A 107 -5.22 19.24 -0.35
C GLU A 107 -3.74 19.33 0.09
N GLN A 108 -2.81 19.27 -0.87
CA GLN A 108 -1.35 19.28 -0.63
C GLN A 108 -0.87 18.16 0.30
N LEU A 109 -1.53 17.01 0.25
CA LEU A 109 -1.18 15.83 1.02
C LEU A 109 -0.03 15.06 0.36
N ASP A 110 0.81 14.44 1.19
CA ASP A 110 1.84 13.53 0.72
C ASP A 110 1.18 12.23 0.21
N LEU A 111 1.35 11.93 -1.07
CA LEU A 111 0.77 10.79 -1.77
C LEU A 111 1.83 9.83 -2.31
N GLU A 112 3.08 9.98 -1.89
CA GLU A 112 4.19 9.21 -2.41
C GLU A 112 4.01 7.69 -2.25
N SER A 113 4.82 6.98 -3.02
CA SER A 113 4.92 5.52 -2.98
C SER A 113 5.95 5.07 -1.97
N HIS A 114 5.63 4.01 -1.23
CA HIS A 114 6.42 3.51 -0.11
C HIS A 114 6.44 1.99 -0.10
N GLU A 115 7.48 1.39 0.49
CA GLU A 115 7.45 -0.04 0.81
C GLU A 115 6.38 -0.29 1.89
N MET A 116 5.42 -1.15 1.56
CA MET A 116 4.20 -1.32 2.36
C MET A 116 4.47 -1.92 3.74
N ASN A 117 5.35 -2.92 3.86
CA ASN A 117 5.63 -3.55 5.16
C ASN A 117 6.28 -2.55 6.12
N MET A 118 7.21 -1.74 5.63
CA MET A 118 7.87 -0.66 6.37
C MET A 118 6.87 0.41 6.80
N ALA A 119 6.06 0.95 5.88
CA ALA A 119 5.09 1.99 6.21
C ALA A 119 4.06 1.52 7.25
N LEU A 120 3.54 0.28 7.10
CA LEU A 120 2.64 -0.31 8.09
C LEU A 120 3.32 -0.50 9.46
N SER A 121 4.58 -0.92 9.47
CA SER A 121 5.37 -1.06 10.70
C SER A 121 5.50 0.28 11.44
N MET A 122 5.80 1.35 10.71
CA MET A 122 5.95 2.70 11.26
C MET A 122 4.64 3.20 11.88
N VAL A 123 3.51 3.09 11.17
CA VAL A 123 2.22 3.58 11.68
C VAL A 123 1.69 2.74 12.85
N LEU A 124 2.02 1.43 12.92
CA LEU A 124 1.70 0.61 14.09
C LEU A 124 2.52 0.98 15.33
N GLN A 125 3.70 1.59 15.15
CA GLN A 125 4.58 2.04 16.24
C GLN A 125 4.33 3.50 16.64
N ASP A 126 3.96 4.35 15.69
CA ASP A 126 3.76 5.79 15.89
C ASP A 126 2.44 6.24 15.24
N GLU A 127 1.40 6.37 16.06
CA GLU A 127 0.09 6.86 15.62
C GLU A 127 0.12 8.36 15.25
N SER A 128 1.14 9.12 15.67
CA SER A 128 1.24 10.54 15.35
C SER A 128 1.47 10.79 13.86
N LEU A 129 1.99 9.79 13.13
CA LEU A 129 2.22 9.86 11.67
C LEU A 129 0.94 10.21 10.90
N PHE A 130 -0.23 9.73 11.35
CA PHE A 130 -1.50 10.10 10.73
C PHE A 130 -1.82 11.59 10.89
N ARG A 131 -1.60 12.14 12.10
CA ARG A 131 -1.81 13.57 12.35
C ARG A 131 -0.81 14.44 11.60
N ARG A 132 0.45 14.01 11.53
CA ARG A 132 1.52 14.66 10.76
C ARG A 132 1.17 14.71 9.28
N TRP A 133 0.68 13.60 8.72
CA TRP A 133 0.18 13.53 7.36
C TRP A 133 -0.99 14.49 7.09
N LEU A 134 -2.00 14.50 7.98
CA LEU A 134 -3.13 15.44 7.88
C LEU A 134 -2.69 16.91 7.99
N ASN A 135 -1.59 17.18 8.69
CA ASN A 135 -0.95 18.49 8.76
C ASN A 135 -0.01 18.79 7.58
N ARG A 136 -0.10 18.00 6.49
CA ARG A 136 0.64 18.19 5.22
C ARG A 136 2.15 18.02 5.36
N GLU A 137 2.60 17.30 6.39
CA GLU A 137 4.00 16.93 6.49
C GLU A 137 4.38 15.96 5.36
N LYS A 138 5.52 16.21 4.71
CA LYS A 138 6.02 15.43 3.59
C LYS A 138 7.06 14.41 4.05
N ASN A 139 7.21 13.32 3.29
CA ASN A 139 8.22 12.28 3.52
C ASN A 139 8.08 11.63 4.90
N ILE A 140 6.84 11.45 5.37
CA ILE A 140 6.56 10.76 6.64
C ILE A 140 6.95 9.27 6.59
N PHE A 141 7.14 8.74 5.38
CA PHE A 141 7.68 7.42 5.10
C PHE A 141 8.88 7.53 4.16
N PRO A 142 9.86 6.61 4.26
CA PRO A 142 10.96 6.55 3.29
C PRO A 142 10.46 6.19 1.88
N VAL A 143 10.88 6.98 0.90
CA VAL A 143 10.51 6.84 -0.52
C VAL A 143 11.20 5.62 -1.15
N VAL A 144 10.49 4.90 -2.02
CA VAL A 144 11.04 3.80 -2.83
C VAL A 144 11.33 4.24 -4.26
N LEU A 145 12.52 3.92 -4.78
CA LEU A 145 12.98 4.37 -6.11
C LEU A 145 12.32 3.64 -7.30
N TRP A 146 11.71 2.46 -7.08
CA TRP A 146 11.16 1.64 -8.17
C TRP A 146 9.74 2.04 -8.60
N GLU A 147 9.02 2.80 -7.78
CA GLU A 147 7.76 3.43 -8.17
C GLU A 147 8.06 4.89 -8.51
N ASN A 148 8.40 5.16 -9.77
CA ASN A 148 8.38 6.50 -10.38
C ASN A 148 6.94 7.07 -10.42
N ALA A 149 6.16 6.94 -9.35
CA ALA A 149 4.77 7.40 -9.25
C ALA A 149 4.67 8.92 -9.41
N GLY A 150 5.72 9.66 -9.01
CA GLY A 150 5.83 11.11 -9.16
C GLY A 150 5.78 11.61 -10.62
N LYS A 151 6.09 10.78 -11.62
CA LYS A 151 6.15 11.23 -13.02
C LYS A 151 4.81 11.23 -13.76
N ASN A 152 3.77 10.59 -13.22
CA ASN A 152 2.45 10.50 -13.86
C ASN A 152 1.43 11.53 -13.34
N PHE A 153 1.70 12.25 -12.25
CA PHE A 153 0.71 13.19 -11.70
C PHE A 153 0.48 14.41 -12.60
N ASP A 154 1.47 14.84 -13.38
CA ASP A 154 1.30 15.92 -14.36
C ASP A 154 0.45 15.50 -15.57
N GLU A 155 0.46 14.22 -15.96
CA GLU A 155 -0.47 13.69 -16.97
C GLU A 155 -1.89 13.53 -16.42
N VAL A 156 -2.04 13.06 -15.17
CA VAL A 156 -3.35 12.98 -14.49
C VAL A 156 -3.97 14.39 -14.35
N ARG A 157 -3.18 15.41 -14.01
CA ARG A 157 -3.65 16.82 -13.99
C ARG A 157 -4.22 17.27 -15.33
N LYS A 158 -3.58 16.92 -16.45
CA LYS A 158 -4.09 17.27 -17.80
C LYS A 158 -5.43 16.60 -18.10
N ILE A 159 -5.61 15.34 -17.69
CA ILE A 159 -6.85 14.58 -17.92
C ILE A 159 -8.01 15.14 -17.08
N ILE A 160 -7.75 15.56 -15.85
CA ILE A 160 -8.79 16.11 -14.97
C ILE A 160 -9.23 17.49 -15.44
N HIS A 161 -8.30 18.35 -15.86
CA HIS A 161 -8.64 19.67 -16.40
C HIS A 161 -9.36 19.62 -17.77
N MET A 162 -9.21 18.54 -18.54
CA MET A 162 -9.92 18.36 -19.81
C MET A 162 -11.37 17.85 -19.66
N ASN A 163 -11.71 17.17 -18.56
CA ASN A 163 -13.02 16.52 -18.39
C ASN A 163 -14.01 17.27 -17.47
N PHE A 164 -13.60 18.38 -16.87
CA PHE A 164 -14.45 19.19 -15.97
C PHE A 164 -14.50 20.68 -16.34
N ARG A 165 -14.49 21.00 -17.64
CA ARG A 165 -14.82 22.34 -18.17
C ARG A 165 -16.09 22.31 -19.00
#